data_AF-A0A0W4ZLG1-F1
#
_entry.id   AF-A0A0W4ZLG1-F1
#
_cell.length_a   1.000
_cell.length_b   1.000
_cell.length_c   1.000
_cell.angle_alpha   90.00
_cell.angle_beta   90.00
_cell.angle_gamma   90.00
#
_symmetry.space_group_name_H-M   'P 1'
#
loop_
_entity.id
_entity.type
_entity.pdbx_description
1 polymer ?
#
loop_
_entity_poly.entity_id
_entity_poly.type
_entity_poly.pdbx_seq_one_letter_code
_entity_poly.pdbx_strand_id
1 'polypeptide(L)'
;MEDEHDQHKMVFNENHESKEDFIKAKIAIRALILGIIIGSTFIASFHVNFSQLTIYFTIVSLFHFLEFWITALYNPLNVSISSFLFSNGSLYIIAHSFSILEYLLEYLFFPKMKMYKLISYTGFFITCGGQLCRSLSMIHATHNFSHKISLKKSEDHFLVTDDGFVIHPILDFFTGQ
;
A
#
# COMPACT_ATOMS: atom_id res chain seq x y z
N MET A 1 -41.63 -25.13 -13.22
CA MET A 1 -40.54 -25.43 -12.26
C MET A 1 -39.18 -25.16 -12.89
N GLU A 2 -38.93 -25.53 -14.16
CA GLU A 2 -37.75 -25.10 -14.93
C GLU A 2 -37.64 -23.56 -15.04
N ASP A 3 -38.75 -22.88 -15.38
CA ASP A 3 -38.75 -21.42 -15.64
C ASP A 3 -38.39 -20.55 -14.42
N GLU A 4 -38.82 -20.93 -13.20
CA GLU A 4 -38.47 -20.19 -11.98
C GLU A 4 -36.99 -20.36 -11.60
N HIS A 5 -36.42 -21.55 -11.85
CA HIS A 5 -35.02 -21.82 -11.57
C HIS A 5 -34.09 -21.04 -12.48
N ASP A 6 -34.46 -20.90 -13.75
CA ASP A 6 -33.68 -20.14 -14.74
C ASP A 6 -33.83 -18.62 -14.54
N GLN A 7 -35.02 -18.13 -14.17
CA GLN A 7 -35.19 -16.73 -13.76
C GLN A 7 -34.32 -16.37 -12.55
N HIS A 8 -34.26 -17.24 -11.53
CA HIS A 8 -33.41 -17.01 -10.35
C HIS A 8 -31.92 -16.96 -10.72
N LYS A 9 -31.45 -17.82 -11.64
CA LYS A 9 -30.05 -17.79 -12.12
C LYS A 9 -29.73 -16.51 -12.89
N MET A 10 -30.64 -16.04 -13.75
CA MET A 10 -30.43 -14.81 -14.52
C MET A 10 -30.35 -13.59 -13.60
N VAL A 11 -31.28 -13.44 -12.66
CA VAL A 11 -31.27 -12.33 -11.69
C VAL A 11 -30.02 -12.39 -10.79
N PHE A 12 -29.61 -13.58 -10.36
CA PHE A 12 -28.37 -13.73 -9.58
C PHE A 12 -27.13 -13.32 -10.38
N ASN A 13 -27.04 -13.70 -11.65
CA ASN A 13 -25.91 -13.36 -12.52
C ASN A 13 -25.83 -11.86 -12.82
N GLU A 14 -26.95 -11.20 -13.15
CA GLU A 14 -27.01 -9.75 -13.36
C GLU A 14 -26.58 -8.98 -12.10
N ASN A 15 -27.02 -9.42 -10.92
CA ASN A 15 -26.63 -8.81 -9.65
C ASN A 15 -25.14 -8.98 -9.34
N HIS A 16 -24.53 -10.09 -9.78
CA HIS A 16 -23.11 -10.35 -9.60
C HIS A 16 -22.27 -9.46 -10.53
N GLU A 17 -22.63 -9.41 -11.81
CA GLU A 17 -21.98 -8.58 -12.83
C GLU A 17 -22.02 -7.09 -12.46
N SER A 18 -23.20 -6.60 -12.05
CA SER A 18 -23.36 -5.22 -11.57
C SER A 18 -22.45 -4.87 -10.37
N LYS A 19 -22.30 -5.80 -9.41
CA LYS A 19 -21.42 -5.61 -8.25
C LYS A 19 -19.94 -5.56 -8.64
N GLU A 20 -19.52 -6.41 -9.58
CA GLU A 20 -18.14 -6.41 -10.08
C GLU A 20 -17.79 -5.10 -10.78
N ASP A 21 -18.67 -4.62 -11.65
CA ASP A 21 -18.45 -3.37 -12.39
C ASP A 21 -18.37 -2.18 -11.45
N PHE A 22 -19.19 -2.16 -10.41
CA PHE A 22 -19.11 -1.15 -9.35
C PHE A 22 -17.77 -1.19 -8.58
N ILE A 23 -17.22 -2.39 -8.31
CA ILE A 23 -15.91 -2.54 -7.67
C ILE A 23 -14.79 -2.06 -8.59
N LYS A 24 -14.81 -2.45 -9.87
CA LYS A 24 -13.84 -2.02 -10.88
C LYS A 24 -13.83 -0.49 -11.02
N ALA A 25 -15.01 0.13 -11.08
CA ALA A 25 -15.14 1.59 -11.10
C ALA A 25 -14.54 2.27 -9.86
N LYS A 26 -14.77 1.70 -8.66
CA LYS A 26 -14.19 2.18 -7.40
C LYS A 26 -12.67 2.09 -7.35
N ILE A 27 -12.08 1.09 -7.98
CA ILE A 27 -10.62 0.95 -8.10
C ILE A 27 -10.09 2.00 -9.08
N ALA A 28 -10.72 2.10 -10.25
CA ALA A 28 -10.32 3.03 -11.31
C ALA A 28 -10.31 4.49 -10.81
N ILE A 29 -11.35 4.92 -10.10
CA ILE A 29 -11.43 6.30 -9.60
C ILE A 29 -10.34 6.60 -8.56
N ARG A 30 -9.99 5.64 -7.68
CA ARG A 30 -8.90 5.80 -6.70
C ARG A 30 -7.54 5.88 -7.38
N ALA A 31 -7.29 5.01 -8.35
CA ALA A 31 -6.07 5.04 -9.15
C ALA A 31 -5.93 6.36 -9.92
N LEU A 32 -7.05 6.85 -10.49
CA LEU A 32 -7.08 8.14 -11.19
C LEU A 32 -6.75 9.31 -10.25
N ILE A 33 -7.39 9.36 -9.07
CA ILE A 33 -7.13 10.40 -8.07
C ILE A 33 -5.66 10.39 -7.65
N LEU A 34 -5.10 9.21 -7.34
CA LEU A 34 -3.68 9.07 -6.99
C LEU A 34 -2.78 9.52 -8.14
N GLY A 35 -3.10 9.16 -9.39
CA GLY A 35 -2.36 9.59 -10.56
C GLY A 35 -2.35 11.12 -10.75
N ILE A 36 -3.49 11.77 -10.54
CA ILE A 36 -3.60 13.25 -10.58
C ILE A 36 -2.76 13.88 -9.46
N ILE A 37 -2.81 13.33 -8.24
CA ILE A 37 -2.00 13.82 -7.12
C ILE A 37 -0.53 13.69 -7.46
N ILE A 38 -0.05 12.50 -7.82
CA ILE A 38 1.35 12.25 -8.20
C ILE A 38 1.80 13.21 -9.29
N GLY A 39 1.03 13.35 -10.38
CA GLY A 39 1.39 14.23 -11.49
C GLY A 39 1.44 15.70 -11.08
N SER A 40 0.41 16.19 -10.39
CA SER A 40 0.33 17.59 -9.96
C SER A 40 1.41 17.95 -8.93
N THR A 41 1.66 17.10 -7.93
CA THR A 41 2.67 17.36 -6.91
C THR A 41 4.08 17.20 -7.45
N PHE A 42 4.33 16.27 -8.38
CA PHE A 42 5.62 16.14 -9.04
C PHE A 42 5.96 17.37 -9.89
N ILE A 43 5.02 17.87 -10.69
CA ILE A 43 5.21 19.10 -11.47
C ILE A 43 5.41 20.31 -10.52
N ALA A 44 4.56 20.43 -9.50
CA ALA A 44 4.66 21.52 -8.52
C ALA A 44 6.04 21.57 -7.85
N SER A 45 6.69 20.43 -7.63
CA SER A 45 8.03 20.36 -7.04
C SER A 45 9.10 21.17 -7.76
N PHE A 46 8.96 21.44 -9.05
CA PHE A 46 9.91 22.24 -9.80
C PHE A 46 9.59 23.74 -9.77
N HIS A 47 8.35 24.10 -9.45
CA HIS A 47 7.84 25.48 -9.52
C HIS A 47 7.67 26.15 -8.15
N VAL A 48 7.52 25.38 -7.06
CA VAL A 48 7.27 25.94 -5.72
C VAL A 48 8.51 25.91 -4.83
N ASN A 49 8.60 26.88 -3.91
CA ASN A 49 9.71 26.99 -2.96
C ASN A 49 9.72 25.86 -1.91
N PHE A 50 8.58 25.23 -1.65
CA PHE A 50 8.40 24.12 -0.69
C PHE A 50 8.47 22.74 -1.39
N SER A 51 9.47 22.55 -2.25
CA SER A 51 9.60 21.36 -3.10
C SER A 51 9.71 20.04 -2.30
N GLN A 52 10.20 20.07 -1.06
CA GLN A 52 10.28 18.87 -0.23
C GLN A 52 8.89 18.35 0.17
N LEU A 53 7.92 19.25 0.43
CA LEU A 53 6.56 18.86 0.79
C LEU A 53 5.81 18.28 -0.41
N THR A 54 6.01 18.86 -1.60
CA THR A 54 5.42 18.33 -2.83
C THR A 54 5.99 16.94 -3.18
N ILE A 55 7.31 16.73 -3.01
CA ILE A 55 7.94 15.42 -3.19
C ILE A 55 7.39 14.40 -2.17
N TYR A 56 7.18 14.81 -0.92
CA TYR A 56 6.57 13.96 0.09
C TYR A 56 5.18 13.45 -0.32
N PHE A 57 4.29 14.33 -0.81
CA PHE A 57 2.97 13.91 -1.31
C PHE A 57 3.06 13.00 -2.53
N THR A 58 4.02 13.26 -3.44
CA THR A 58 4.31 12.37 -4.58
C THR A 58 4.67 10.97 -4.10
N ILE A 59 5.59 10.86 -3.13
CA ILE A 59 6.06 9.57 -2.60
C ILE A 59 4.95 8.83 -1.88
N VAL A 60 4.20 9.48 -1.00
CA VAL A 60 3.10 8.83 -0.25
C VAL A 60 2.01 8.34 -1.21
N SER A 61 1.68 9.14 -2.22
CA SER A 61 0.67 8.74 -3.22
C SER A 61 1.18 7.59 -4.11
N LEU A 62 2.47 7.62 -4.47
CA LEU A 62 3.11 6.54 -5.21
C LEU A 62 3.17 5.25 -4.39
N PHE A 63 3.43 5.33 -3.08
CA PHE A 63 3.39 4.19 -2.15
C PHE A 63 2.02 3.50 -2.21
N HIS A 64 0.92 4.25 -2.03
CA HIS A 64 -0.43 3.70 -2.06
C HIS A 64 -0.80 3.09 -3.42
N PHE A 65 -0.33 3.70 -4.50
CA PHE A 65 -0.53 3.16 -5.85
C PHE A 65 0.27 1.87 -6.08
N LEU A 66 1.56 1.86 -5.72
CA LEU A 66 2.44 0.70 -5.92
C LEU A 66 2.00 -0.50 -5.09
N GLU A 67 1.50 -0.28 -3.88
CA GLU A 67 0.94 -1.34 -3.05
C GLU A 67 -0.20 -2.08 -3.77
N PHE A 68 -1.17 -1.32 -4.28
CA PHE A 68 -2.28 -1.88 -5.04
C PHE A 68 -1.78 -2.53 -6.33
N TRP A 69 -0.89 -1.87 -7.07
CA TRP A 69 -0.38 -2.35 -8.36
C TRP A 69 0.36 -3.68 -8.24
N ILE A 70 1.29 -3.79 -7.29
CA ILE A 70 2.06 -5.03 -7.05
C ILE A 70 1.13 -6.13 -6.54
N THR A 71 0.18 -5.81 -5.64
CA THR A 71 -0.82 -6.78 -5.18
C THR A 71 -1.69 -7.29 -6.33
N ALA A 72 -2.14 -6.41 -7.22
CA ALA A 72 -2.94 -6.78 -8.38
C ALA A 72 -2.18 -7.67 -9.37
N LEU A 73 -0.89 -7.40 -9.58
CA LEU A 73 -0.06 -8.12 -10.55
C LEU A 73 0.34 -9.51 -10.06
N TYR A 74 0.72 -9.62 -8.78
CA TYR A 74 1.28 -10.86 -8.24
C TYR A 74 0.25 -11.65 -7.43
N ASN A 75 -0.67 -11.01 -6.70
CA ASN A 75 -1.67 -11.69 -5.85
C ASN A 75 -3.13 -11.29 -6.22
N PRO A 76 -3.59 -11.56 -7.46
CA PRO A 76 -4.88 -11.10 -7.95
C PRO A 76 -6.08 -11.71 -7.22
N LEU A 77 -5.91 -12.86 -6.54
CA LEU A 77 -6.99 -13.50 -5.79
C LEU A 77 -7.32 -12.77 -4.48
N ASN A 78 -6.36 -12.02 -3.92
CA ASN A 78 -6.54 -11.28 -2.67
C ASN A 78 -6.60 -9.75 -2.89
N VAL A 79 -6.62 -9.30 -4.15
CA VAL A 79 -6.69 -7.87 -4.46
C VAL A 79 -8.09 -7.34 -4.15
N SER A 80 -8.16 -6.25 -3.41
CA SER A 80 -9.42 -5.58 -3.10
C SER A 80 -9.21 -4.06 -3.10
N ILE A 81 -10.31 -3.31 -2.99
CA ILE A 81 -10.25 -1.85 -2.82
C ILE A 81 -9.42 -1.47 -1.57
N SER A 82 -9.37 -2.33 -0.56
CA SER A 82 -8.57 -2.11 0.66
C SER A 82 -7.06 -2.24 0.42
N SER A 83 -6.62 -2.86 -0.69
CA SER A 83 -5.21 -3.03 -1.03
C SER A 83 -4.50 -1.71 -1.38
N PHE A 84 -5.23 -0.61 -1.57
CA PHE A 84 -4.63 0.73 -1.61
C PHE A 84 -4.08 1.18 -0.24
N LEU A 85 -4.42 0.49 0.86
CA LEU A 85 -3.97 0.78 2.23
C LEU A 85 -4.22 2.22 2.72
N PHE A 86 -5.31 2.86 2.28
CA PHE A 86 -5.67 4.20 2.74
C PHE A 86 -5.98 4.27 4.24
N SER A 87 -6.44 3.17 4.85
CA SER A 87 -6.86 3.11 6.24
C SER A 87 -5.99 2.17 7.07
N ASN A 88 -4.68 2.42 7.13
CA ASN A 88 -3.72 1.71 7.98
C ASN A 88 -3.86 2.02 9.50
N GLY A 89 -5.08 2.35 9.95
CA GLY A 89 -5.38 2.75 11.32
C GLY A 89 -5.33 4.26 11.56
N SER A 90 -5.94 4.72 12.66
CA SER A 90 -6.00 6.14 13.03
C SER A 90 -4.62 6.73 13.32
N LEU A 91 -3.71 5.95 13.91
CA LEU A 91 -2.34 6.38 14.21
C LEU A 91 -1.55 6.76 12.95
N TYR A 92 -1.76 6.05 11.84
CA TYR A 92 -1.11 6.36 10.56
C TYR A 92 -1.50 7.76 10.07
N ILE A 93 -2.80 8.06 10.07
CA ILE A 93 -3.33 9.36 9.65
C ILE A 93 -2.82 10.47 10.58
N ILE A 94 -2.79 10.22 11.88
CA ILE A 94 -2.27 11.16 12.87
C ILE A 94 -0.78 11.42 12.65
N ALA A 95 0.04 10.40 12.42
CA ALA A 95 1.47 10.55 12.15
C ALA A 95 1.75 11.39 10.90
N HIS A 96 1.04 11.12 9.80
CA HIS A 96 1.16 11.93 8.59
C HIS A 96 0.70 13.39 8.82
N SER A 97 -0.35 13.60 9.61
CA SER A 97 -0.83 14.94 9.96
C SER A 97 0.21 15.71 10.78
N PHE A 98 0.84 15.05 11.75
CA PHE A 98 1.92 15.66 12.55
C PHE A 98 3.15 15.97 11.70
N SER A 99 3.56 15.10 10.79
CA SER A 99 4.70 15.35 9.89
C SER A 99 4.46 16.55 8.97
N ILE A 100 3.24 16.70 8.43
CA ILE A 100 2.86 17.87 7.62
C ILE A 100 2.83 19.14 8.46
N LEU A 101 2.27 19.07 9.67
CA LEU A 101 2.20 20.19 10.60
C LEU A 101 3.60 20.66 11.01
N GLU A 102 4.48 19.73 11.38
CA GLU A 102 5.87 19.98 11.71
C GLU A 102 6.58 20.69 10.55
N TYR A 103 6.46 20.17 9.32
CA TYR A 103 7.05 20.80 8.15
C TYR A 103 6.56 22.24 7.93
N LEU A 104 5.25 22.48 8.09
CA LEU A 104 4.66 23.82 7.95
C LEU A 104 5.18 24.79 9.02
N LEU A 105 5.26 24.35 10.28
CA LEU A 105 5.80 25.16 11.37
C LEU A 105 7.27 25.49 11.13
N GLU A 106 8.09 24.51 10.76
CA GLU A 106 9.50 24.74 10.43
C GLU A 106 9.68 25.69 9.24
N TYR A 107 8.83 25.56 8.22
CA TYR A 107 8.88 26.44 7.05
C TYR A 107 8.51 27.88 7.41
N LEU A 108 7.53 28.09 8.30
CA LEU A 108 7.08 29.42 8.73
C LEU A 108 8.07 30.10 9.70
N PHE A 109 8.57 29.38 10.70
CA PHE A 109 9.40 29.95 11.77
C PHE A 109 10.91 29.83 11.52
N PHE A 110 11.36 28.78 10.81
CA PHE A 110 12.78 28.45 10.65
C PHE A 110 13.16 28.07 9.20
N PRO A 111 12.91 28.94 8.20
CA PRO A 111 13.14 28.61 6.79
C PRO A 111 14.61 28.25 6.46
N LYS A 112 15.57 28.73 7.26
CA LYS A 112 17.00 28.43 7.12
C LYS A 112 17.34 26.96 7.36
N MET A 113 16.58 26.23 8.18
CA MET A 113 16.83 24.80 8.44
C MET A 113 16.59 23.92 7.20
N LYS A 114 15.73 24.37 6.27
CA LYS A 114 15.46 23.65 5.01
C LYS A 114 16.54 23.86 3.94
N MET A 115 17.62 24.62 4.21
CA MET A 115 18.76 24.74 3.29
C MET A 115 19.62 23.47 3.22
N TYR A 116 19.57 22.59 4.22
CA TYR A 116 20.35 21.36 4.25
C TYR A 116 19.75 20.27 3.35
N LYS A 117 19.72 20.51 2.04
CA LYS A 117 19.15 19.60 1.02
C LYS A 117 19.75 18.19 1.07
N LEU A 118 20.97 18.04 1.57
CA LEU A 118 21.62 16.74 1.73
C LEU A 118 20.78 15.78 2.58
N ILE A 119 20.19 16.24 3.70
CA ILE A 119 19.36 15.38 4.56
C ILE A 119 18.12 14.92 3.80
N SER A 120 17.51 15.81 3.02
CA SER A 120 16.34 15.49 2.20
C SER A 120 16.67 14.48 1.10
N TYR A 121 17.83 14.61 0.43
CA TYR A 121 18.27 13.63 -0.55
C TYR A 121 18.55 12.27 0.09
N THR A 122 19.19 12.22 1.26
CA THR A 122 19.41 10.95 1.96
C THR A 122 18.09 10.27 2.34
N GLY A 123 17.12 11.02 2.87
CA GLY A 123 15.79 10.51 3.17
C GLY A 123 15.05 10.01 1.93
N PHE A 124 15.18 10.71 0.80
CA PHE A 124 14.62 10.29 -0.49
C PHE A 124 15.18 8.94 -0.93
N PHE A 125 16.51 8.76 -0.94
CA PHE A 125 17.13 7.50 -1.35
C PHE A 125 16.78 6.34 -0.40
N ILE A 126 16.76 6.59 0.91
CA ILE A 126 16.32 5.60 1.90
C ILE A 126 14.88 5.17 1.63
N THR A 127 13.98 6.12 1.37
CA THR A 127 12.57 5.85 1.09
C THR A 127 12.40 5.04 -0.20
N CYS A 128 13.12 5.40 -1.26
CA CYS A 128 13.13 4.63 -2.50
C CYS A 128 13.65 3.20 -2.28
N GLY A 129 14.76 3.03 -1.55
CA GLY A 129 15.30 1.71 -1.22
C GLY A 129 14.32 0.87 -0.39
N GLY A 130 13.69 1.47 0.62
CA GLY A 130 12.66 0.83 1.43
C GLY A 130 11.44 0.40 0.60
N GLN A 131 10.98 1.26 -0.32
CA GLN A 131 9.89 0.92 -1.22
C GLN A 131 10.24 -0.24 -2.16
N LEU A 132 11.47 -0.28 -2.68
CA LEU A 132 11.93 -1.40 -3.51
C LEU A 132 11.96 -2.71 -2.71
N CYS A 133 12.54 -2.68 -1.50
CA CYS A 133 12.58 -3.83 -0.61
C CYS A 133 11.17 -4.34 -0.29
N ARG A 134 10.22 -3.42 -0.03
CA ARG A 134 8.81 -3.74 0.20
C ARG A 134 8.18 -4.41 -1.02
N SER A 135 8.32 -3.83 -2.21
CA SER A 135 7.78 -4.41 -3.45
C SER A 135 8.35 -5.80 -3.72
N LEU A 136 9.68 -5.99 -3.55
CA LEU A 136 10.33 -7.29 -3.71
C LEU A 136 9.81 -8.31 -2.69
N SER A 137 9.57 -7.89 -1.46
CA SER A 137 9.02 -8.75 -0.41
C SER A 137 7.59 -9.20 -0.75
N MET A 138 6.74 -8.31 -1.28
CA MET A 138 5.39 -8.66 -1.74
C MET A 138 5.43 -9.65 -2.91
N ILE A 139 6.33 -9.45 -3.87
CA ILE A 139 6.53 -10.36 -5.01
C ILE A 139 7.00 -11.74 -4.52
N HIS A 140 7.98 -11.78 -3.62
CA HIS A 140 8.53 -13.01 -3.07
C HIS A 140 7.51 -13.77 -2.22
N ALA A 141 6.77 -13.06 -1.36
CA ALA A 141 5.73 -13.65 -0.52
C ALA A 141 4.60 -14.27 -1.36
N THR A 142 4.30 -13.69 -2.52
CA THR A 142 3.30 -14.26 -3.45
C THR A 142 3.70 -15.65 -3.92
N HIS A 143 4.95 -15.86 -4.34
CA HIS A 143 5.42 -17.16 -4.85
C HIS A 143 5.54 -18.23 -3.75
N ASN A 144 5.69 -17.85 -2.48
CA ASN A 144 5.75 -18.78 -1.35
C ASN A 144 4.37 -19.21 -0.84
N PHE A 145 3.27 -18.63 -1.33
CA PHE A 145 1.92 -19.15 -1.10
C PHE A 145 1.51 -20.15 -2.18
N SER A 146 2.27 -21.25 -2.26
CA SER A 146 1.74 -22.48 -2.87
C SER A 146 0.76 -23.12 -1.88
N HIS A 147 -0.54 -22.94 -2.14
CA HIS A 147 -1.69 -23.67 -1.59
C HIS A 147 -1.97 -23.64 -0.06
N LYS A 148 -3.00 -22.87 0.34
CA LYS A 148 -3.78 -22.94 1.60
C LYS A 148 -3.02 -22.69 2.92
N ILE A 149 -3.23 -21.52 3.50
CA ILE A 149 -3.58 -21.47 4.94
C ILE A 149 -5.09 -21.37 5.02
N SER A 150 -5.72 -22.55 5.02
CA SER A 150 -7.12 -22.75 5.37
C SER A 150 -7.32 -22.33 6.82
N LEU A 151 -8.10 -21.27 7.05
CA LEU A 151 -8.60 -20.87 8.37
C LEU A 151 -9.62 -21.85 8.98
N LYS A 152 -9.80 -23.04 8.37
CA LYS A 152 -10.52 -24.16 8.98
C LYS A 152 -9.53 -25.30 9.22
N LYS A 153 -9.32 -25.61 10.50
CA LYS A 153 -8.61 -26.81 10.97
C LYS A 153 -9.33 -28.04 10.41
N SER A 154 -8.67 -28.75 9.49
CA SER A 154 -9.01 -30.13 9.12
C SER A 154 -8.01 -31.04 9.85
N GLU A 155 -8.47 -32.19 10.34
CA GLU A 155 -7.78 -33.00 11.37
C GLU A 155 -6.48 -33.70 10.94
N ASP A 156 -5.97 -33.50 9.71
CA ASP A 156 -4.83 -34.26 9.18
C ASP A 156 -3.70 -33.37 8.64
N HIS A 157 -3.03 -32.60 9.50
CA HIS A 157 -1.74 -32.00 9.15
C HIS A 157 -0.69 -32.30 10.23
N PHE A 158 0.36 -33.02 9.83
CA PHE A 158 1.58 -33.18 10.62
C PHE A 158 2.54 -32.05 10.32
N LEU A 159 3.14 -31.52 11.39
CA LEU A 159 4.11 -30.43 11.37
C LEU A 159 5.46 -30.96 10.89
N VAL A 160 5.99 -30.44 9.78
CA VAL A 160 7.39 -30.64 9.39
C VAL A 160 8.15 -29.38 9.79
N THR A 161 8.69 -29.40 11.01
CA THR A 161 9.86 -28.61 11.38
C THR A 161 11.07 -29.27 10.75
N ASP A 162 11.71 -28.62 9.78
CA ASP A 162 13.16 -28.70 9.65
C ASP A 162 13.72 -27.40 9.07
N ASP A 163 14.71 -26.89 9.79
CA ASP A 163 15.76 -25.96 9.39
C ASP A 163 15.40 -24.49 9.07
N GLY A 164 15.17 -23.75 10.15
CA GLY A 164 16.18 -22.75 10.54
C GLY A 164 16.35 -21.48 9.70
N PHE A 165 15.31 -20.91 9.09
CA PHE A 165 15.37 -19.54 8.57
C PHE A 165 14.21 -18.68 9.09
N VAL A 166 14.44 -18.05 10.24
CA VAL A 166 13.52 -17.09 10.86
C VAL A 166 13.60 -15.77 10.08
N ILE A 167 12.57 -15.46 9.29
CA ILE A 167 12.35 -14.11 8.77
C ILE A 167 11.77 -13.26 9.90
N HIS A 168 12.62 -12.77 10.79
CA HIS A 168 12.25 -11.71 11.74
C HIS A 168 13.45 -10.89 12.26
N PRO A 169 14.18 -10.13 11.41
CA PRO A 169 15.44 -9.48 11.82
C PRO A 169 15.30 -8.21 12.69
N ILE A 170 14.13 -7.92 13.27
CA ILE A 170 13.88 -6.68 14.05
C ILE A 170 13.49 -6.93 15.52
N LEU A 171 13.13 -8.16 15.92
CA LEU A 171 12.75 -8.41 17.32
C LEU A 171 13.93 -8.78 18.24
N ASP A 172 15.02 -9.31 17.70
CA ASP A 172 16.15 -9.82 18.51
C ASP A 172 17.12 -8.73 19.00
N PHE A 173 16.93 -7.45 18.66
CA PHE A 173 17.80 -6.38 19.16
C PHE A 173 17.37 -5.79 20.52
N PHE A 174 16.14 -6.07 20.99
CA PHE A 174 15.60 -5.46 22.22
C PHE A 174 15.46 -6.39 23.43
N THR A 175 15.83 -7.65 23.31
CA THR A 175 15.93 -8.57 24.46
C THR A 175 17.37 -9.07 24.60
N GLY A 176 18.27 -8.14 24.93
CA GLY A 176 19.57 -8.46 25.49
C GLY A 176 19.42 -8.87 26.95
N GLN A 177 19.98 -10.05 27.26
CA GLN A 177 20.42 -10.39 28.61
C GLN A 177 21.42 -9.35 29.15
#